data_AF-A0A7X3ZB07-F1
#
_entry.id   AF-A0A7X3ZB07-F1
#
_cell.length_a   1.000
_cell.length_b   1.000
_cell.length_c   1.000
_cell.angle_alpha   90.00
_cell.angle_beta   90.00
_cell.angle_gamma   90.00
#
_symmetry.space_group_name_H-M   'P 1'
#
loop_
_entity.id
_entity.type
_entity.pdbx_description
1 polymer ?
#
loop_
_entity_poly.entity_id
_entity_poly.type
_entity_poly.pdbx_seq_one_letter_code
_entity_poly.pdbx_strand_id
1 'polypeptide(L)' 'IKETGERIVIDGRAEDGTEEAIYVESAPGFALGVQWHPEYKAAEDPVSRALFEAFGEAVRDWAAGARPARLRSA' A
#
# COMPACT_ATOMS: atom_id res chain seq x y z
N ILE A 1 -6.46 19.13 -5.76
CA ILE A 1 -4.99 19.05 -5.89
C ILE A 1 -4.69 17.78 -6.68
N LYS A 2 -3.83 17.82 -7.71
CA LYS A 2 -3.47 16.67 -8.56
C LYS A 2 -1.96 16.37 -8.58
N GLU A 3 -1.19 17.13 -7.80
CA GLU A 3 0.26 16.95 -7.68
C GLU A 3 0.56 16.06 -6.48
N THR A 4 1.52 15.15 -6.62
CA THR A 4 1.98 14.30 -5.53
C THR A 4 2.79 15.11 -4.52
N GLY A 5 2.66 14.76 -3.24
CA GLY A 5 3.59 15.26 -2.22
C GLY A 5 4.99 14.70 -2.44
N GLU A 6 6.02 15.39 -1.94
CA GLU A 6 7.45 15.05 -2.15
C GLU A 6 7.80 13.58 -1.89
N ARG A 7 7.17 12.95 -0.90
CA ARG A 7 7.42 11.55 -0.52
C ARG A 7 6.34 10.58 -1.00
N ILE A 8 5.40 11.01 -1.82
CA ILE A 8 4.36 10.13 -2.37
C ILE A 8 4.87 9.55 -3.69
N VAL A 9 5.04 8.23 -3.71
CA VAL A 9 5.44 7.50 -4.91
C VAL A 9 4.20 6.90 -5.54
N ILE A 10 4.02 7.14 -6.85
CA ILE A 10 3.02 6.45 -7.66
C ILE A 10 3.55 5.08 -8.03
N ASP A 11 2.82 4.06 -7.63
CA ASP A 11 3.23 2.66 -7.73
C ASP A 11 2.36 1.88 -8.73
N GLY A 12 1.11 2.30 -8.90
CA GLY A 12 0.18 1.73 -9.87
C GLY A 12 -0.54 2.80 -10.69
N ARG A 13 -0.71 2.54 -11.99
CA ARG A 13 -1.54 3.34 -12.89
C ARG A 13 -2.51 2.45 -13.66
N ALA A 14 -3.76 2.89 -13.81
CA ALA A 14 -4.71 2.30 -14.73
C ALA A 14 -4.32 2.57 -16.19
N GLU A 15 -4.94 1.86 -17.13
CA GLU A 15 -4.69 2.02 -18.57
C GLU A 15 -4.98 3.43 -19.10
N ASP A 16 -5.90 4.16 -18.44
CA ASP A 16 -6.23 5.54 -18.77
C ASP A 16 -5.25 6.58 -18.16
N GLY A 17 -4.23 6.10 -17.43
CA GLY A 17 -3.21 6.92 -16.79
C GLY A 17 -3.57 7.37 -15.37
N THR A 18 -4.75 7.03 -14.86
CA THR A 18 -5.17 7.32 -13.48
C THR A 18 -4.25 6.63 -12.49
N GLU A 19 -3.81 7.36 -11.47
CA GLU A 19 -2.94 6.87 -10.42
C GLU A 19 -3.77 6.08 -9.40
N GLU A 20 -3.53 4.78 -9.29
CA GLU A 20 -4.38 3.83 -8.56
C GLU A 20 -3.75 3.30 -7.28
N ALA A 21 -2.41 3.32 -7.17
CA ALA A 21 -1.69 2.90 -5.97
C ALA A 21 -0.54 3.84 -5.65
N ILE A 22 -0.36 4.13 -4.36
CA ILE A 22 0.70 4.97 -3.84
C ILE A 22 1.32 4.38 -2.59
N TYR A 23 2.59 4.70 -2.32
CA TYR A 23 3.17 4.51 -1.00
C TYR A 23 3.98 5.74 -0.55
N VAL A 24 4.26 5.81 0.75
CA VAL A 24 5.08 6.88 1.32
C VAL A 24 6.54 6.45 1.33
N GLU A 25 7.36 7.10 0.50
CA GLU A 25 8.79 6.91 0.50
C GLU A 25 9.35 7.15 1.90
N SER A 26 10.21 6.25 2.31
CA SER A 26 10.89 6.31 3.58
C SER A 26 9.97 6.26 4.82
N ALA A 27 8.75 5.74 4.69
CA ALA A 27 7.91 5.42 5.84
C ALA A 27 8.63 4.44 6.81
N PRO A 28 8.51 4.63 8.13
CA PRO A 28 9.10 3.75 9.14
C PRO A 28 8.37 2.41 9.29
N GLY A 29 7.29 2.20 8.55
CA GLY A 29 6.47 1.00 8.54
C GLY A 29 5.63 0.95 7.26
N PHE A 30 4.53 0.19 7.28
CA PHE A 30 3.64 0.02 6.13
C PHE A 30 2.77 1.27 5.92
N ALA A 31 2.87 1.87 4.73
CA ALA A 31 2.11 3.05 4.34
C ALA A 31 1.78 2.95 2.85
N LEU A 32 0.66 2.31 2.54
CA LEU A 32 0.14 2.07 1.20
C LEU A 32 -1.27 2.69 1.10
N GLY A 33 -1.58 3.29 -0.05
CA GLY A 33 -2.92 3.70 -0.42
C GLY A 33 -3.29 3.15 -1.79
N VAL A 34 -4.52 2.68 -1.94
CA VAL A 34 -5.10 2.23 -3.21
C VAL A 34 -6.40 2.97 -3.46
N GLN A 35 -6.70 3.25 -4.73
CA GLN A 35 -7.89 4.02 -5.11
C GLN A 35 -9.11 3.12 -5.34
N TRP A 36 -8.92 1.85 -5.71
CA TRP A 36 -9.99 0.85 -5.79
C TRP A 36 -10.45 0.39 -4.40
N HIS A 37 -11.46 -0.49 -4.39
CA HIS A 37 -12.05 -1.06 -3.17
C HIS A 37 -11.48 -2.47 -2.89
N PRO A 38 -10.30 -2.62 -2.26
CA PRO A 38 -9.74 -3.94 -1.93
C PRO A 38 -10.58 -4.67 -0.88
N GLU A 39 -11.43 -3.99 -0.13
CA GLU A 39 -12.29 -4.61 0.88
C GLU A 39 -13.38 -5.49 0.27
N TYR A 40 -13.76 -5.24 -0.98
CA TYR A 40 -14.83 -5.98 -1.63
C TYR A 40 -14.39 -7.42 -1.87
N LYS A 41 -15.00 -8.36 -1.13
CA LYS A 41 -14.67 -9.79 -1.16
C LYS A 41 -13.18 -10.08 -0.95
N ALA A 42 -12.54 -9.34 -0.05
CA ALA A 42 -11.10 -9.41 0.21
C ALA A 42 -10.56 -10.84 0.46
N ALA A 43 -11.37 -11.75 1.01
CA ALA A 43 -10.95 -13.14 1.25
C ALA A 43 -10.94 -14.03 -0.01
N GLU A 44 -11.75 -13.67 -1.02
CA GLU A 44 -11.90 -14.39 -2.28
C GLU A 44 -11.03 -13.80 -3.40
N ASP A 45 -10.84 -12.48 -3.39
CA ASP A 45 -10.03 -11.77 -4.36
C ASP A 45 -8.53 -11.89 -4.03
N PRO A 46 -7.72 -12.53 -4.89
CA PRO A 46 -6.32 -12.84 -4.57
C PRO A 46 -5.43 -11.60 -4.44
N VAL A 47 -5.76 -10.50 -5.12
CA VAL A 47 -5.02 -9.24 -5.06
C VAL A 47 -5.29 -8.58 -3.71
N SER A 48 -6.57 -8.44 -3.38
CA SER A 48 -7.06 -7.83 -2.14
C SER A 48 -6.58 -8.59 -0.91
N ARG A 49 -6.64 -9.92 -0.96
CA ARG A 49 -6.17 -10.78 0.13
C ARG A 49 -4.71 -10.52 0.47
N ALA A 50 -3.84 -10.48 -0.54
CA ALA A 50 -2.41 -10.26 -0.36
C ALA A 50 -2.13 -8.90 0.30
N LEU A 51 -2.85 -7.84 -0.10
CA LEU A 51 -2.71 -6.51 0.51
C LEU A 51 -3.03 -6.52 2.00
N PHE A 52 -4.15 -7.15 2.39
CA PHE A 52 -4.55 -7.21 3.79
C PHE A 52 -3.68 -8.15 4.63
N GLU A 53 -3.18 -9.26 4.05
CA GLU A 53 -2.22 -10.15 4.71
C GLU A 53 -0.92 -9.40 5.02
N ALA A 54 -0.36 -8.69 4.03
CA ALA A 54 0.85 -7.87 4.20
C ALA A 54 0.65 -6.73 5.21
N PHE A 55 -0.50 -6.04 5.17
CA PHE A 55 -0.83 -5.03 6.17
C PHE A 55 -0.91 -5.63 7.59
N GLY A 56 -1.54 -6.80 7.73
CA GLY A 56 -1.65 -7.50 9.00
C GLY A 56 -0.30 -7.91 9.58
N GLU A 57 0.63 -8.38 8.73
CA GLU A 57 2.02 -8.65 9.12
C GLU A 57 2.73 -7.39 9.61
N ALA A 58 2.63 -6.29 8.84
CA ALA A 58 3.27 -5.04 9.21
C ALA A 58 2.75 -4.46 10.53
N VAL A 59 1.45 -4.61 10.83
CA VAL A 59 0.88 -4.19 12.12
C VAL A 59 1.45 -5.03 13.27
N ARG A 60 1.66 -6.34 13.08
CA ARG A 60 2.28 -7.21 14.08
C ARG A 60 3.74 -6.84 14.32
N ASP A 61 4.50 -6.60 13.25
CA ASP A 61 5.89 -6.15 13.33
C ASP A 61 6.00 -4.81 14.08
N TRP A 62 5.13 -3.86 13.75
CA TRP A 62 5.06 -2.57 14.43
C TRP A 62 4.79 -2.72 15.93
N ALA A 63 3.84 -3.57 16.30
CA ALA A 63 3.52 -3.85 17.70
C ALA A 63 4.69 -4.51 18.44
N ALA A 64 5.49 -5.33 17.76
CA ALA A 64 6.71 -5.94 18.29
C ALA A 64 7.92 -4.99 18.33
N GLY A 65 7.78 -3.74 17.85
CA GLY A 65 8.87 -2.78 17.75
C GLY A 65 9.84 -3.03 16.59
N ALA A 66 9.54 -4.01 15.73
CA ALA A 66 10.28 -4.25 14.51
C ALA A 66 9.91 -3.19 13.47
N ARG A 67 10.92 -2.69 12.74
CA ARG A 67 10.74 -1.74 11.64
C ARG A 67 11.50 -2.22 10.41
N PRO A 68 11.12 -3.36 9.82
CA PRO A 68 11.73 -3.80 8.57
C PRO A 68 11.48 -2.72 7.50
N ALA A 69 12.56 -2.21 6.93
CA ALA A 69 12.55 -1.31 5.78
C ALA A 69 12.23 -2.12 4.51
N ARG A 70 11.41 -1.73 3.52
CA ARG A 70 10.33 -0.76 3.32
C ARG A 70 9.48 -1.33 2.18
N LEU A 71 8.19 -0.99 2.08
CA LEU A 71 7.46 -1.13 0.81
C LEU A 71 8.26 -0.43 -0.29
N ARG A 72 8.64 -1.19 -1.33
CA ARG A 72 9.28 -0.68 -2.55
C ARG A 72 8.31 -0.65 -3.73
N SER A 73 7.30 -1.50 -3.65
CA SER A 73 6.15 -1.63 -4.53
C SER A 73 5.10 -2.49 -3.82
N ALA A 74 3.83 -2.30 -4.16
CA ALA A 74 2.65 -3.03 -3.70
C ALA A 74 2.48 -4.35 -4.47
#